data_AF-X1CLA4-F1
#
_entry.id   AF-X1CLA4-F1
#
_cell.length_a   1.000
_cell.length_b   1.000
_cell.length_c   1.000
_cell.angle_alpha   90.00
_cell.angle_beta   90.00
_cell.angle_gamma   90.00
#
_symmetry.space_group_name_H-M   'P 1'
#
loop_
_entity.id
_entity.type
_entity.pdbx_description
1 polymer ?
#
loop_
_entity_poly.entity_id
_entity_poly.type
_entity_poly.pdbx_seq_one_letter_code
_entity_poly.pdbx_strand_id
1 'polypeptide(L)'
;MRKLYPLKFNPIYKEKIWGGEKLHSILNKNVGDIKKCGESWEISGVQENLSIVSNGYLTGNNLEELIEIYMGDLVGDKVFKKFGIEFPLLIKYIDANDVLSIQVHPD
;
A
#
# COMPACT_ATOMS: atom_id res chain seq x y z
N MET A 1 -27.26 0.24 1.79
CA MET A 1 -25.85 0.60 1.49
C MET A 1 -25.43 -0.12 0.22
N ARG A 2 -24.61 0.51 -0.65
CA ARG A 2 -24.03 -0.21 -1.79
C ARG A 2 -23.04 -1.25 -1.25
N LYS A 3 -23.03 -2.45 -1.85
CA LYS A 3 -22.17 -3.56 -1.43
C LYS A 3 -20.71 -3.23 -1.76
N LEU A 4 -19.79 -3.51 -0.82
CA LEU A 4 -18.36 -3.46 -1.08
C LEU A 4 -17.99 -4.36 -2.27
N TYR A 5 -17.00 -3.92 -3.03
CA TYR A 5 -16.48 -4.59 -4.20
C TYR A 5 -14.97 -4.78 -4.05
N PRO A 6 -14.32 -5.64 -4.85
CA PRO A 6 -12.87 -5.77 -4.81
C PRO A 6 -12.18 -4.42 -5.03
N LEU A 7 -11.58 -3.90 -3.96
CA LEU A 7 -10.86 -2.64 -3.96
C LEU A 7 -9.48 -2.85 -4.58
N LYS A 8 -9.13 -1.98 -5.52
CA LYS A 8 -7.79 -1.81 -6.05
C LYS A 8 -7.26 -0.47 -5.55
N PHE A 9 -5.95 -0.39 -5.37
CA PHE A 9 -5.29 0.82 -4.86
C PHE A 9 -4.24 1.30 -5.85
N ASN A 10 -4.02 2.61 -5.88
CA ASN A 10 -2.89 3.19 -6.59
C ASN A 10 -1.59 2.83 -5.82
N PRO A 11 -0.61 2.16 -6.45
CA PRO A 11 0.64 1.86 -5.78
C PRO A 11 1.43 3.13 -5.47
N ILE A 12 2.16 3.12 -4.35
CA ILE A 12 3.09 4.19 -3.98
C ILE A 12 4.51 3.71 -4.26
N TYR A 13 5.16 4.32 -5.24
CA TYR A 13 6.53 3.95 -5.63
C TYR A 13 7.55 4.72 -4.79
N LYS A 14 8.61 4.02 -4.37
CA LYS A 14 9.73 4.60 -3.62
C LYS A 14 11.04 4.35 -4.37
N GLU A 15 11.72 5.44 -4.70
CA GLU A 15 13.10 5.36 -5.16
C GLU A 15 14.02 4.95 -4.01
N LYS A 16 14.96 4.04 -4.29
CA LYS A 16 15.95 3.56 -3.32
C LYS A 16 17.30 3.43 -4.01
N ILE A 17 18.39 3.71 -3.29
CA ILE A 17 19.76 3.59 -3.84
C ILE A 17 20.07 2.19 -4.38
N TRP A 18 19.50 1.17 -3.72
CA TRP A 18 19.60 -0.26 -4.04
C TRP A 18 18.49 -0.75 -4.98
N GLY A 19 17.56 0.13 -5.38
CA GLY A 19 16.45 -0.22 -6.26
C GLY A 19 16.91 -0.50 -7.68
N GLY A 20 16.07 -1.22 -8.43
CA GLY A 20 16.31 -1.56 -9.83
C GLY A 20 15.13 -1.21 -10.74
N GLU A 21 15.04 -1.93 -11.85
CA GLU A 21 14.04 -1.72 -12.90
C GLU A 21 13.02 -2.87 -12.99
N LYS A 22 13.11 -3.92 -12.16
CA LYS A 22 12.26 -5.13 -12.29
C LYS A 22 10.80 -4.88 -11.96
N LEU A 23 10.51 -3.91 -11.09
CA LEU A 23 9.12 -3.48 -10.87
C LEU A 23 8.48 -3.00 -12.18
N HIS A 24 9.23 -2.30 -13.01
CA HIS A 24 8.79 -1.89 -14.33
C HIS A 24 8.85 -3.04 -15.34
N SER A 25 10.02 -3.67 -15.52
CA SER A 25 10.26 -4.59 -16.63
C SER A 25 9.62 -5.98 -16.46
N ILE A 26 9.38 -6.44 -15.23
CA ILE A 26 8.79 -7.76 -14.94
C ILE A 26 7.33 -7.62 -14.51
N LEU A 27 7.06 -6.70 -13.57
CA LEU A 27 5.71 -6.53 -13.01
C LEU A 27 4.88 -5.49 -13.78
N ASN A 28 5.41 -4.91 -14.85
CA ASN A 28 4.74 -3.91 -15.69
C ASN A 28 4.19 -2.72 -14.88
N LYS A 29 4.87 -2.34 -13.79
CA LYS A 29 4.48 -1.19 -12.97
C LYS A 29 4.84 0.10 -13.70
N ASN A 30 3.90 1.05 -13.70
CA ASN A 30 4.14 2.38 -14.25
C ASN A 30 4.85 3.25 -13.19
N VAL A 31 6.17 3.09 -13.09
CA VAL A 31 7.01 3.80 -12.10
C VAL A 31 7.38 5.23 -12.52
N GLY A 32 6.87 5.72 -13.66
CA GLY A 32 7.23 7.03 -14.21
C GLY A 32 8.73 7.15 -14.50
N ASP A 33 9.32 8.28 -14.12
CA ASP A 33 10.75 8.58 -14.34
C ASP A 33 11.68 7.99 -13.28
N ILE A 34 11.16 7.17 -12.35
CA ILE A 34 11.95 6.56 -11.27
C ILE A 34 12.85 5.45 -11.83
N LYS A 35 14.14 5.74 -11.95
CA LYS A 35 15.14 4.78 -12.48
C LYS A 35 15.48 3.66 -11.51
N LYS A 36 15.51 3.95 -10.21
CA LYS A 36 15.84 2.98 -9.15
C LYS A 36 14.65 2.74 -8.23
N CYS A 37 13.57 2.21 -8.80
CA CYS A 37 12.37 1.93 -8.04
C CYS A 37 12.61 0.68 -7.16
N GLY A 38 12.86 0.89 -5.87
CA GLY A 38 13.18 -0.20 -4.94
C GLY A 38 11.95 -0.79 -4.27
N GLU A 39 10.90 0.02 -4.06
CA GLU A 39 9.67 -0.46 -3.43
C GLU A 39 8.43 0.02 -4.20
N SER A 40 7.44 -0.86 -4.30
CA SER A 40 6.06 -0.53 -4.70
C SER A 40 5.15 -0.91 -3.54
N TRP A 41 4.64 0.08 -2.82
CA TRP A 41 3.70 -0.15 -1.72
C TRP A 41 2.30 -0.30 -2.31
N GLU A 42 1.71 -1.47 -2.13
CA GLU A 42 0.44 -1.86 -2.73
C GLU A 42 -0.74 -1.56 -1.80
N ILE A 43 -0.55 -1.78 -0.49
CA ILE A 43 -1.50 -1.43 0.56
C ILE A 43 -0.73 -0.86 1.75
N SER A 44 -1.11 0.32 2.22
CA SER A 44 -0.42 1.05 3.28
C SER A 44 -1.42 1.79 4.16
N GLY A 45 -1.29 1.60 5.47
CA GLY A 45 -1.87 2.43 6.54
C GLY A 45 -0.85 3.40 7.15
N VAL A 46 0.35 3.55 6.58
CA VAL A 46 1.38 4.45 7.12
C VAL A 46 0.97 5.89 6.87
N GLN A 47 1.03 6.73 7.91
CA GLN A 47 0.72 8.16 7.82
C GLN A 47 1.46 8.83 6.64
N GLU A 48 0.78 9.77 5.98
CA GLU A 48 1.23 10.46 4.75
C GLU A 48 1.39 9.56 3.52
N ASN A 49 1.22 8.25 3.67
CA ASN A 49 1.39 7.24 2.61
C ASN A 49 0.19 6.28 2.60
N LEU A 50 -1.01 6.80 2.85
CA LEU A 50 -2.23 6.01 2.85
C LEU A 50 -2.59 5.56 1.44
N SER A 51 -3.01 4.31 1.30
CA SER A 51 -3.47 3.79 0.01
C SER A 51 -4.77 4.46 -0.43
N ILE A 52 -4.82 4.86 -1.71
CA ILE A 52 -5.97 5.51 -2.33
C ILE A 52 -6.62 4.54 -3.31
N VAL A 53 -7.95 4.38 -3.24
CA VAL A 53 -8.69 3.50 -4.13
C VAL A 53 -8.62 3.99 -5.58
N SER A 54 -8.39 3.06 -6.50
CA SER A 54 -8.18 3.32 -7.93
C SER A 54 -9.33 2.87 -8.84
N ASN A 55 -10.39 2.29 -8.28
CA ASN A 55 -11.50 1.73 -9.07
C ASN A 55 -12.86 1.89 -8.40
N GLY A 56 -13.91 1.91 -9.22
CA GLY A 56 -15.30 1.91 -8.78
C GLY A 56 -15.74 3.22 -8.13
N TYR A 57 -16.83 3.19 -7.37
CA TYR A 57 -17.47 4.39 -6.83
C TYR A 57 -16.79 4.99 -5.59
N LEU A 58 -15.84 4.27 -4.97
CA LEU A 58 -15.00 4.73 -3.86
C LEU A 58 -13.64 5.25 -4.34
N THR A 59 -13.43 5.39 -5.66
CA THR A 59 -12.17 5.93 -6.22
C THR A 59 -11.86 7.29 -5.62
N GLY A 60 -10.60 7.50 -5.23
CA GLY A 60 -10.13 8.74 -4.62
C GLY A 60 -10.23 8.78 -3.08
N ASN A 61 -11.03 7.90 -2.46
CA ASN A 61 -11.00 7.75 -1.01
C ASN A 61 -9.73 7.03 -0.55
N ASN A 62 -9.22 7.45 0.62
CA ASN A 62 -8.10 6.78 1.26
C ASN A 62 -8.57 5.60 2.13
N LEU A 63 -7.66 4.68 2.43
CA LEU A 63 -7.98 3.44 3.14
C LEU A 63 -8.59 3.68 4.53
N GLU A 64 -8.11 4.67 5.28
CA GLU A 64 -8.61 4.94 6.64
C GLU A 64 -10.02 5.56 6.61
N GLU A 65 -10.33 6.43 5.65
CA GLU A 65 -11.70 6.93 5.42
C GLU A 65 -12.67 5.75 5.19
N LEU A 66 -12.24 4.73 4.46
CA LEU A 66 -13.05 3.54 4.23
C LEU A 66 -13.19 2.68 5.50
N ILE A 67 -12.14 2.56 6.31
CA ILE A 67 -12.22 1.84 7.59
C ILE A 67 -13.15 2.58 8.56
N GLU A 68 -13.15 3.92 8.59
CA GLU A 68 -14.07 4.70 9.41
C GLU A 68 -15.54 4.46 9.02
N ILE A 69 -15.83 4.42 7.72
CA ILE A 69 -17.19 4.26 7.20
C ILE A 69 -17.70 2.82 7.31
N TYR A 70 -16.86 1.84 6.93
CA TYR A 70 -17.26 0.43 6.80
C TYR A 70 -16.82 -0.43 7.99
N MET A 71 -15.93 0.07 8.85
CA MET A 71 -15.54 -0.56 10.11
C MET A 71 -15.17 -2.05 9.94
N GLY A 72 -15.77 -2.92 10.75
CA GLY A 72 -15.58 -4.36 10.70
C GLY A 72 -16.03 -5.03 9.40
N ASP A 73 -16.90 -4.42 8.59
CA ASP A 73 -17.29 -5.00 7.30
C ASP A 73 -16.13 -4.97 6.29
N LEU A 74 -15.16 -4.05 6.47
CA LEU A 74 -13.99 -3.94 5.60
C LEU A 74 -12.79 -4.73 6.12
N VAL A 75 -12.45 -4.58 7.40
CA VAL A 75 -11.23 -5.16 8.00
C VAL A 75 -11.50 -6.33 8.97
N GLY A 76 -12.75 -6.59 9.30
CA GLY A 76 -13.18 -7.54 10.33
C GLY A 76 -13.29 -6.91 11.71
N ASP A 77 -14.35 -7.26 12.46
CA ASP A 77 -14.65 -6.67 13.79
C ASP A 77 -13.49 -6.75 14.78
N LYS A 78 -12.75 -7.86 14.78
CA LYS A 78 -11.60 -8.05 15.67
C LYS A 78 -10.46 -7.09 15.37
N VAL A 79 -10.23 -6.81 14.08
CA VAL A 79 -9.16 -5.90 13.63
C VAL A 79 -9.57 -4.47 13.95
N PHE A 80 -10.79 -4.07 13.58
CA PHE A 80 -11.30 -2.73 13.88
C PHE A 80 -11.30 -2.44 15.39
N LYS A 81 -11.72 -3.41 16.23
CA LYS A 81 -11.68 -3.24 17.69
C LYS A 81 -10.26 -3.02 18.24
N LYS A 82 -9.24 -3.63 17.61
CA LYS A 82 -7.85 -3.57 18.09
C LYS A 82 -7.10 -2.34 17.58
N PHE A 83 -7.31 -1.97 16.33
CA PHE A 83 -6.52 -0.95 15.63
C PHE A 83 -7.34 0.31 15.24
N GLY A 84 -8.65 0.30 15.45
CA GLY A 84 -9.53 1.41 15.07
C GLY A 84 -9.52 1.63 13.56
N ILE A 85 -9.28 2.88 13.16
CA ILE A 85 -9.22 3.29 11.75
C ILE A 85 -7.86 2.98 11.10
N GLU A 86 -6.83 2.68 11.89
CA GLU A 86 -5.48 2.41 11.37
C GLU A 86 -5.42 1.02 10.74
N PHE A 87 -4.93 0.94 9.51
CA PHE A 87 -4.70 -0.34 8.85
C PHE A 87 -3.37 -0.96 9.33
N PRO A 88 -3.38 -2.16 9.93
CA PRO A 88 -2.25 -2.66 10.72
C PRO A 88 -1.11 -3.27 9.90
N LEU A 89 -1.16 -3.22 8.56
CA LEU A 89 -0.19 -3.87 7.70
C LEU A 89 0.33 -2.93 6.61
N LEU A 90 1.55 -3.20 6.17
CA LEU A 90 2.13 -2.64 4.96
C LEU A 90 2.46 -3.78 4.00
N ILE A 91 1.89 -3.75 2.80
CA ILE A 91 2.10 -4.75 1.75
C ILE A 91 2.85 -4.08 0.61
N LYS A 92 4.01 -4.63 0.24
CA LYS A 92 4.89 -4.06 -0.79
C LYS A 92 5.61 -5.11 -1.62
N TYR A 93 5.92 -4.76 -2.86
CA TYR A 93 6.97 -5.42 -3.65
C TYR A 93 8.30 -4.71 -3.43
N ILE A 94 9.39 -5.50 -3.44
CA ILE A 94 10.76 -5.00 -3.30
C ILE A 94 11.58 -5.50 -4.50
N ASP A 95 12.26 -4.57 -5.18
CA ASP A 95 13.33 -4.89 -6.14
C ASP A 95 14.69 -4.58 -5.52
N ALA A 96 15.27 -5.61 -4.89
CA ALA A 96 16.60 -5.55 -4.30
C ALA A 96 17.66 -5.80 -5.40
N ASN A 97 18.06 -4.73 -6.09
CA ASN A 97 19.08 -4.77 -7.15
C ASN A 97 20.51 -4.52 -6.62
N ASP A 98 20.64 -4.18 -5.34
CA ASP A 98 21.90 -4.07 -4.60
C ASP A 98 21.67 -4.46 -3.12
N VAL A 99 22.74 -4.45 -2.31
CA VAL A 99 22.70 -4.75 -0.88
C VAL A 99 21.89 -3.70 -0.11
N LEU A 100 20.87 -4.15 0.61
CA LEU A 100 20.13 -3.31 1.54
C LEU A 100 20.93 -3.11 2.84
N SER A 101 20.63 -2.03 3.55
CA SER A 101 21.19 -1.82 4.89
C SER A 101 20.81 -2.96 5.84
N ILE A 102 21.70 -3.25 6.79
CA ILE A 102 21.36 -4.10 7.94
C ILE A 102 20.30 -3.33 8.76
N GLN A 103 19.18 -3.99 9.06
CA GLN A 103 18.04 -3.40 9.76
C GLN A 103 17.65 -4.28 10.95
N VAL A 104 17.18 -3.64 12.02
CA VAL A 104 16.57 -4.29 13.19
C VAL A 104 15.22 -3.61 13.39
N HIS A 105 14.15 -4.40 13.44
CA HIS A 105 12.81 -3.92 13.76
C HIS A 105 12.55 -4.15 15.25
N PRO A 106 12.10 -3.14 16.00
CA PRO A 106 11.68 -3.33 17.39
C PRO A 106 10.39 -4.15 17.47
N ASP A 107 10.17 -4.76 18.63
CA ASP A 107 8.87 -5.34 19.02
C ASP A 107 7.85 -4.26 19.41
#